data_AF-A0A556SCK7-F1
#
_entry.id   AF-A0A556SCK7-F1
#
_cell.length_a   1.000
_cell.length_b   1.000
_cell.length_c   1.000
_cell.angle_alpha   90.00
_cell.angle_beta   90.00
_cell.angle_gamma   90.00
#
_symmetry.space_group_name_H-M   'P 1'
#
loop_
_entity.id
_entity.type
_entity.pdbx_description
1 polymer ?
#
loop_
_entity_poly.entity_id
_entity_poly.type
_entity_poly.pdbx_seq_one_letter_code
_entity_poly.pdbx_strand_id
1 'polypeptide(L)'
;MLYILAIIFFVGYLPSLVKGIIQKPKILNDLYKERPLEGDVVIRENAVRQLTEEEVFLLKPYLDNEDFISPPYQWQSSLISLDVMRIKSYIEKDYPDESHYDYYYKMGSLRLFFPYHMESRIKGFQNILCDDDIRIQTNYINTAEVVLTRSYAIVVKINNYDLLEAGINLSCRKENQIIEYWQTGKLIPIPLSKAESANETFTQLITEESERVPTFEILNKREKNQFETAIEDRSNSGKLMIGLFVFGVMGLLALEHFQSLVLVAFSIICFILSMIASYIKREIPSEYVNHIKAQIRDNCPVNHQLSIESNFNVFYPEHWKMFLPNNSDVSIDMQAELETAQLLSYGDYLSISEEVKNYGAPKFIYHNVLLAITGLILAVLMFFLTNAGEKLDFTYQILNDLITIRNIDDKNSINKSSIKPQTDYNAIFSGNSSNLKKADIVKSGNYHNEKNSKLLVTTQTIYNFDKKQLFSFSSPILINNCVFLFVILISLINSILIIWKKGSNHLRLEKIISNYKDKFIQDTN
;
A
#
# COMPACT_ATOMS: atom_id res chain seq x y z
N MET A 1 -7.41 26.74 7.40
CA MET A 1 -8.01 25.74 6.49
C MET A 1 -6.97 25.00 5.66
N LEU A 2 -6.10 25.70 4.90
CA LEU A 2 -5.03 25.07 4.09
C LEU A 2 -4.09 24.15 4.89
N TYR A 3 -3.72 24.57 6.10
CA TYR A 3 -2.85 23.79 7.00
C TYR A 3 -3.49 22.48 7.49
N ILE A 4 -4.81 22.48 7.70
CA ILE A 4 -5.56 21.28 8.12
C ILE A 4 -5.69 20.31 6.94
N LEU A 5 -5.93 20.82 5.73
CA LEU A 5 -5.96 20.03 4.49
C LEU A 5 -4.61 19.38 4.19
N ALA A 6 -3.50 20.10 4.40
CA ALA A 6 -2.16 19.54 4.25
C ALA A 6 -1.92 18.38 5.24
N ILE A 7 -2.30 18.55 6.51
CA ILE A 7 -2.16 17.49 7.52
C ILE A 7 -2.99 16.24 7.15
N ILE A 8 -4.24 16.43 6.71
CA ILE A 8 -5.10 15.32 6.26
C ILE A 8 -4.47 14.60 5.07
N PHE A 9 -3.91 15.35 4.11
CA PHE A 9 -3.22 14.76 2.95
C PHE A 9 -1.98 13.95 3.35
N PHE A 10 -1.11 14.51 4.19
CA PHE A 10 0.16 13.86 4.59
C PHE A 10 -0.03 12.67 5.54
N VAL A 11 -1.00 12.73 6.45
CA VAL A 11 -1.24 11.68 7.46
C VAL A 11 -2.19 10.60 6.93
N GLY A 12 -3.22 11.00 6.16
CA GLY A 12 -4.25 10.09 5.66
C GLY A 12 -3.95 9.52 4.28
N TYR A 13 -3.64 10.38 3.29
CA TYR A 13 -3.58 9.99 1.88
C TYR A 13 -2.20 9.54 1.41
N LEU A 14 -1.13 10.22 1.83
CA LEU A 14 0.23 9.94 1.35
C LEU A 14 0.72 8.51 1.65
N PRO A 15 0.48 7.91 2.84
CA PRO A 15 0.85 6.53 3.09
C PRO A 15 0.12 5.52 2.19
N SER A 16 -1.12 5.83 1.77
CA SER A 16 -1.87 5.00 0.83
C SER A 16 -1.28 5.08 -0.58
N LEU A 17 -0.97 6.29 -1.05
CA LEU A 17 -0.28 6.53 -2.33
C LEU A 17 1.07 5.81 -2.42
N VAL A 18 1.86 5.85 -1.35
CA VAL A 18 3.19 5.23 -1.31
C VAL A 18 3.12 3.70 -1.26
N LYS A 19 2.09 3.11 -0.64
CA LYS A 19 1.83 1.66 -0.76
C LYS A 19 1.65 1.24 -2.22
N GLY A 20 0.92 2.03 -3.02
CA GLY A 20 0.75 1.78 -4.46
C GLY A 20 2.02 1.92 -5.30
N ILE A 21 3.00 2.72 -4.85
CA ILE A 21 4.29 2.91 -5.54
C ILE A 21 5.30 1.81 -5.18
N ILE A 22 5.19 1.20 -3.98
CA ILE A 22 6.12 0.18 -3.48
C ILE A 22 5.67 -1.25 -3.86
N GLN A 23 4.41 -1.45 -4.27
CA GLN A 23 3.97 -2.72 -4.87
C GLN A 23 4.65 -2.97 -6.22
N LYS A 24 4.88 -4.26 -6.54
CA LYS A 24 5.52 -4.78 -7.76
C LYS A 24 5.03 -4.03 -9.01
N PRO A 25 5.88 -3.83 -10.04
CA PRO A 25 5.52 -3.06 -11.22
C PRO A 25 4.26 -3.65 -11.86
N LYS A 26 3.12 -3.00 -11.68
CA LYS A 26 1.93 -3.23 -12.48
C LYS A 26 2.29 -2.83 -13.90
N ILE A 27 2.43 -3.83 -14.77
CA ILE A 27 2.34 -3.65 -16.20
C ILE A 27 0.97 -3.04 -16.47
N LEU A 28 1.00 -1.80 -16.95
CA LEU A 28 -0.14 -1.05 -17.43
C LEU A 28 -0.74 -1.83 -18.61
N ASN A 29 -1.89 -2.47 -18.40
CA ASN A 29 -2.71 -3.03 -19.48
C ASN A 29 -3.46 -1.90 -20.19
N ASP A 30 -2.72 -1.04 -20.90
CA ASP A 30 -3.28 -0.23 -21.97
C ASP A 30 -3.48 -1.14 -23.19
N LEU A 31 -4.53 -1.98 -23.19
CA LEU A 31 -5.05 -2.67 -24.38
C LEU A 31 -6.34 -3.44 -24.06
N TYR A 32 -7.40 -2.72 -23.68
CA TYR A 32 -8.75 -3.20 -23.99
C TYR A 32 -9.53 -2.10 -24.69
N LYS A 33 -9.53 -2.22 -26.03
CA LYS A 33 -10.52 -1.61 -26.91
C LYS A 33 -11.91 -1.88 -26.32
N GLU A 34 -12.68 -0.81 -26.19
CA GLU A 34 -14.13 -0.83 -26.09
C GLU A 34 -14.66 -1.88 -27.08
N ARG A 35 -15.18 -2.98 -26.53
CA ARG A 35 -16.09 -3.83 -27.28
C ARG A 35 -17.48 -3.21 -27.15
N PRO A 36 -18.24 -3.11 -28.23
CA PRO A 36 -19.53 -2.43 -28.22
C PRO A 36 -20.48 -3.14 -27.25
N LEU A 37 -21.34 -2.35 -26.58
CA LEU A 37 -22.50 -2.87 -25.86
C LEU A 37 -23.39 -3.65 -26.86
N GLU A 38 -23.21 -4.97 -26.93
CA GLU A 38 -24.21 -5.88 -27.45
C GLU A 38 -25.29 -6.03 -26.37
N GLY A 39 -26.54 -5.75 -26.74
CA GLY A 39 -27.66 -5.63 -25.80
C GLY A 39 -27.86 -6.86 -24.93
N ASP A 40 -28.40 -6.64 -23.72
CA ASP A 40 -28.65 -7.67 -22.69
C ASP A 40 -29.29 -8.94 -23.26
N VAL A 41 -28.46 -9.96 -23.55
CA VAL A 41 -28.93 -11.29 -23.96
C VAL A 41 -29.33 -12.03 -22.69
N VAL A 42 -30.57 -11.81 -22.23
CA VAL A 42 -31.20 -12.61 -21.17
C VAL A 42 -32.30 -13.45 -21.78
N ILE A 43 -32.05 -14.75 -21.95
CA ILE A 43 -33.07 -15.72 -22.38
C ILE A 43 -33.59 -16.44 -21.14
N ARG A 44 -34.89 -16.36 -20.90
CA ARG A 44 -35.56 -17.02 -19.78
C ARG A 44 -36.62 -18.00 -20.29
N GLU A 45 -36.45 -19.26 -19.94
CA GLU A 45 -37.41 -20.33 -20.18
C GLU A 45 -38.05 -20.69 -18.82
N ASN A 46 -39.31 -20.32 -18.64
CA ASN A 46 -40.05 -20.63 -17.42
C ASN A 46 -40.48 -22.11 -17.42
N ALA A 47 -40.36 -22.78 -16.26
CA ALA A 47 -40.85 -24.13 -16.00
C ALA A 47 -40.44 -25.17 -17.06
N VAL A 48 -39.13 -25.39 -17.21
CA VAL A 48 -38.57 -26.34 -18.18
C VAL A 48 -38.76 -27.80 -17.73
N ARG A 49 -38.80 -28.02 -16.41
CA ARG A 49 -39.04 -29.32 -15.75
C ARG A 49 -39.38 -29.10 -14.28
N GLN A 50 -39.75 -30.17 -13.56
CA GLN A 50 -39.80 -30.20 -12.10
C GLN A 50 -38.42 -30.60 -11.53
N LEU A 51 -38.17 -30.21 -10.28
CA LEU A 51 -37.09 -30.79 -9.48
C LEU A 51 -37.27 -32.30 -9.36
N THR A 52 -36.17 -33.04 -9.43
CA THR A 52 -36.18 -34.47 -9.11
C THR A 52 -36.17 -34.68 -7.60
N GLU A 53 -36.52 -35.89 -7.14
CA GLU A 53 -36.50 -36.22 -5.71
C GLU A 53 -35.09 -36.10 -5.11
N GLU A 54 -34.07 -36.44 -5.89
CA GLU A 54 -32.67 -36.32 -5.50
C GLU A 54 -32.23 -34.85 -5.35
N GLU A 55 -32.66 -33.98 -6.27
CA GLU A 55 -32.35 -32.55 -6.18
C GLU A 55 -33.06 -31.91 -4.99
N VAL A 56 -34.33 -32.27 -4.73
CA VAL A 56 -35.05 -31.83 -3.52
C VAL A 56 -34.30 -32.27 -2.26
N PHE A 57 -33.82 -33.51 -2.24
CA PHE A 57 -33.03 -34.03 -1.12
C PHE A 57 -31.73 -33.23 -0.90
N LEU A 58 -30.99 -32.93 -1.97
CA LEU A 58 -29.74 -32.14 -1.92
C LEU A 58 -29.95 -30.66 -1.57
N LEU A 59 -31.14 -30.12 -1.78
CA LEU A 59 -31.46 -28.74 -1.38
C LEU A 59 -31.90 -28.61 0.08
N LYS A 60 -32.36 -29.69 0.72
CA LYS A 60 -32.82 -29.66 2.12
C LYS A 60 -31.83 -29.01 3.09
N PRO A 61 -30.50 -29.25 3.04
CA PRO A 61 -29.57 -28.64 3.99
C PRO A 61 -29.64 -27.11 3.99
N TYR A 62 -29.79 -26.50 2.80
CA TYR A 62 -29.88 -25.06 2.60
C TYR A 62 -31.26 -24.48 2.97
N LEU A 63 -32.30 -25.30 2.97
CA LEU A 63 -33.66 -24.92 3.34
C LEU A 63 -33.96 -25.14 4.83
N ASP A 64 -33.31 -26.12 5.47
CA ASP A 64 -33.57 -26.52 6.85
C ASP A 64 -32.63 -25.83 7.86
N ASN A 65 -31.44 -25.37 7.43
CA ASN A 65 -30.46 -24.73 8.30
C ASN A 65 -29.89 -23.43 7.69
N GLU A 66 -29.99 -22.34 8.44
CA GLU A 66 -29.48 -21.00 8.11
C GLU A 66 -27.94 -20.98 7.97
N ASP A 67 -27.22 -21.83 8.70
CA ASP A 67 -25.74 -21.85 8.70
C ASP A 67 -25.13 -22.15 7.32
N PHE A 68 -25.89 -22.78 6.42
CA PHE A 68 -25.44 -23.09 5.06
C PHE A 68 -25.64 -21.93 4.08
N ILE A 69 -26.24 -20.82 4.51
CA ILE A 69 -26.43 -19.61 3.72
C ILE A 69 -25.42 -18.56 4.15
N SER A 70 -24.50 -18.21 3.26
CA SER A 70 -23.56 -17.14 3.50
C SER A 70 -24.20 -15.76 3.28
N PRO A 71 -23.75 -14.71 3.99
CA PRO A 71 -24.00 -13.33 3.59
C PRO A 71 -23.58 -13.10 2.12
N PRO A 72 -24.24 -12.19 1.39
CA PRO A 72 -25.30 -11.28 1.82
C PRO A 72 -26.73 -11.88 1.74
N TYR A 73 -26.88 -13.19 1.46
CA TYR A 73 -28.20 -13.82 1.29
C TYR A 73 -28.95 -13.94 2.63
N GLN A 74 -30.27 -13.73 2.61
CA GLN A 74 -31.14 -13.94 3.78
C GLN A 74 -31.79 -15.32 3.70
N TRP A 75 -31.53 -16.19 4.67
CA TRP A 75 -32.04 -17.57 4.67
C TRP A 75 -33.55 -17.66 4.41
N GLN A 76 -33.94 -18.66 3.62
CA GLN A 76 -35.33 -18.94 3.25
C GLN A 76 -35.63 -20.41 3.51
N SER A 77 -36.67 -20.67 4.29
CA SER A 77 -37.06 -22.03 4.68
C SER A 77 -37.89 -22.77 3.63
N SER A 78 -38.24 -22.14 2.51
CA SER A 78 -39.11 -22.75 1.49
C SER A 78 -38.89 -22.19 0.09
N LEU A 79 -39.14 -23.06 -0.90
CA LEU A 79 -39.22 -22.72 -2.31
C LEU A 79 -40.62 -22.18 -2.66
N ILE A 80 -40.71 -21.27 -3.63
CA ILE A 80 -41.98 -20.77 -4.18
C ILE A 80 -42.68 -21.87 -4.99
N SER A 81 -41.91 -22.62 -5.77
CA SER A 81 -42.37 -23.73 -6.60
C SER A 81 -41.23 -24.75 -6.77
N LEU A 82 -41.60 -25.98 -7.11
CA LEU A 82 -40.67 -27.02 -7.56
C LEU A 82 -40.32 -26.89 -9.06
N ASP A 83 -40.94 -25.94 -9.75
CA ASP A 83 -40.65 -25.62 -11.16
C ASP A 83 -39.21 -25.12 -11.31
N VAL A 84 -38.46 -25.77 -12.20
CA VAL A 84 -37.11 -25.37 -12.58
C VAL A 84 -37.18 -24.39 -13.75
N MET A 85 -36.59 -23.21 -13.56
CA MET A 85 -36.46 -22.18 -14.58
C MET A 85 -35.06 -22.24 -15.20
N ARG A 86 -34.95 -22.13 -16.53
CA ARG A 86 -33.66 -22.02 -17.20
C ARG A 86 -33.40 -20.58 -17.63
N ILE A 87 -32.21 -20.08 -17.30
CA ILE A 87 -31.73 -18.74 -17.65
C ILE A 87 -30.45 -18.89 -18.45
N LYS A 88 -30.32 -18.14 -19.55
CA LYS A 88 -29.06 -17.97 -20.28
C LYS A 88 -28.72 -16.50 -20.29
N SER A 89 -27.59 -16.14 -19.66
CA SER A 89 -27.14 -14.75 -19.51
C SER A 89 -25.66 -14.72 -19.12
N TYR A 90 -25.05 -13.54 -19.22
CA TYR A 90 -23.86 -13.22 -18.45
C TYR A 90 -24.18 -13.22 -16.95
N ILE A 91 -23.19 -13.58 -16.13
CA ILE A 91 -23.27 -13.50 -14.67
C ILE A 91 -22.50 -12.27 -14.20
N GLU A 92 -23.07 -11.56 -13.26
CA GLU A 92 -22.50 -10.37 -12.64
C GLU A 92 -22.32 -10.53 -11.14
N LYS A 93 -21.36 -9.82 -10.55
CA LYS A 93 -21.19 -9.64 -9.11
C LYS A 93 -21.85 -8.31 -8.70
N ASP A 94 -22.93 -8.39 -7.95
CA ASP A 94 -23.71 -7.23 -7.47
C ASP A 94 -23.34 -6.95 -6.01
N TYR A 95 -22.56 -5.89 -5.77
CA TYR A 95 -22.08 -5.49 -4.46
C TYR A 95 -23.12 -4.57 -3.79
N PRO A 96 -23.74 -4.98 -2.67
CA PRO A 96 -24.74 -4.16 -1.98
C PRO A 96 -24.14 -2.90 -1.35
N ASP A 97 -22.87 -2.92 -0.94
CA ASP A 97 -22.15 -1.79 -0.35
C ASP A 97 -20.73 -1.68 -0.94
N GLU A 98 -20.26 -0.47 -1.24
CA GLU A 98 -18.91 -0.20 -1.82
C GLU A 98 -17.74 -0.59 -0.88
N SER A 99 -18.01 -0.87 0.40
CA SER A 99 -16.99 -1.12 1.42
C SER A 99 -16.85 -2.57 1.88
N HIS A 100 -17.71 -3.49 1.40
CA HIS A 100 -17.73 -4.88 1.84
C HIS A 100 -17.33 -5.85 0.71
N TYR A 101 -16.62 -6.92 1.06
CA TYR A 101 -16.23 -8.00 0.14
C TYR A 101 -17.40 -8.95 -0.20
N ASP A 102 -18.57 -8.76 0.40
CA ASP A 102 -19.76 -9.57 0.18
C ASP A 102 -20.51 -9.10 -1.08
N TYR A 103 -20.95 -10.04 -1.92
CA TYR A 103 -21.67 -9.74 -3.15
C TYR A 103 -22.70 -10.82 -3.49
N TYR A 104 -23.72 -10.44 -4.26
CA TYR A 104 -24.63 -11.38 -4.89
C TYR A 104 -24.09 -11.78 -6.27
N TYR A 105 -24.34 -13.00 -6.71
CA TYR A 105 -24.27 -13.32 -8.13
C TYR A 105 -25.60 -12.95 -8.78
N LYS A 106 -25.57 -12.41 -9.98
CA LYS A 106 -26.76 -11.94 -10.68
C LYS A 106 -26.79 -12.42 -12.12
N MET A 107 -27.95 -12.89 -12.59
CA MET A 107 -28.25 -13.08 -14.01
C MET A 107 -29.49 -12.25 -14.36
N GLY A 108 -29.30 -11.18 -15.14
CA GLY A 108 -30.36 -10.23 -15.44
C GLY A 108 -30.84 -9.53 -14.17
N SER A 109 -32.10 -9.78 -13.77
CA SER A 109 -32.70 -9.22 -12.54
C SER A 109 -32.71 -10.17 -11.34
N LEU A 110 -32.24 -11.42 -11.50
CA LEU A 110 -32.30 -12.44 -10.46
C LEU A 110 -30.95 -12.57 -9.74
N ARG A 111 -31.01 -12.58 -8.41
CA ARG A 111 -29.89 -12.97 -7.55
C ARG A 111 -29.81 -14.49 -7.47
N LEU A 112 -28.61 -15.04 -7.59
CA LEU A 112 -28.34 -16.46 -7.69
C LEU A 112 -27.52 -16.93 -6.49
N PHE A 113 -28.05 -17.84 -5.71
CA PHE A 113 -27.31 -18.57 -4.69
C PHE A 113 -26.79 -19.89 -5.26
N PHE A 114 -25.51 -20.17 -5.06
CA PHE A 114 -24.85 -21.38 -5.55
C PHE A 114 -24.62 -22.34 -4.38
N PRO A 115 -25.44 -23.40 -4.24
CA PRO A 115 -25.17 -24.44 -3.25
C PRO A 115 -23.88 -25.18 -3.63
N TYR A 116 -23.24 -25.83 -2.65
CA TYR A 116 -22.06 -26.68 -2.82
C TYR A 116 -20.92 -26.05 -3.64
N HIS A 117 -20.71 -24.74 -3.51
CA HIS A 117 -19.66 -24.00 -4.23
C HIS A 117 -19.74 -24.13 -5.77
N MET A 118 -20.94 -24.27 -6.32
CA MET A 118 -21.18 -24.41 -7.76
C MET A 118 -20.73 -23.16 -8.56
N GLU A 119 -20.51 -22.02 -7.91
CA GLU A 119 -19.97 -20.80 -8.53
C GLU A 119 -18.59 -21.01 -9.18
N SER A 120 -17.81 -21.99 -8.70
CA SER A 120 -16.52 -22.38 -9.28
C SER A 120 -16.61 -22.85 -10.75
N ARG A 121 -17.82 -23.20 -11.21
CA ARG A 121 -18.08 -23.68 -12.59
C ARG A 121 -18.65 -22.61 -13.51
N ILE A 122 -18.71 -21.37 -13.04
CA ILE A 122 -19.05 -20.22 -13.89
C ILE A 122 -17.93 -20.00 -14.90
N LYS A 123 -18.29 -19.93 -16.19
CA LYS A 123 -17.36 -19.64 -17.28
C LYS A 123 -17.24 -18.14 -17.47
N GLY A 124 -16.02 -17.68 -17.69
CA GLY A 124 -15.76 -16.31 -18.13
C GLY A 124 -15.52 -15.27 -17.04
N PHE A 125 -15.49 -15.70 -15.77
CA PHE A 125 -14.59 -15.05 -14.82
C PHE A 125 -13.19 -15.56 -15.14
N GLN A 126 -12.32 -14.72 -15.70
CA GLN A 126 -10.92 -15.12 -15.86
C GLN A 126 -10.35 -15.38 -14.46
N ASN A 127 -9.70 -16.53 -14.24
CA ASN A 127 -8.89 -16.84 -13.06
C ASN A 127 -7.66 -15.93 -13.02
N ILE A 128 -7.87 -14.63 -12.85
CA ILE A 128 -6.81 -13.68 -12.54
C ILE A 128 -6.76 -13.67 -11.02
N LEU A 129 -5.91 -14.54 -10.46
CA LEU A 129 -5.41 -14.48 -9.09
C LEU A 129 -4.51 -13.24 -8.88
N CYS A 130 -4.87 -12.11 -9.50
CA CYS A 130 -4.23 -10.82 -9.29
C CYS A 130 -5.31 -9.86 -8.79
N ASP A 131 -5.04 -9.38 -7.59
CA ASP A 131 -5.87 -8.66 -6.62
C ASP A 131 -6.38 -7.27 -7.08
N ASP A 132 -6.68 -7.07 -8.37
CA ASP A 132 -7.04 -5.74 -8.88
C ASP A 132 -7.96 -5.69 -10.11
N ASP A 133 -8.24 -6.82 -10.78
CA ASP A 133 -9.22 -6.85 -11.88
C ASP A 133 -10.58 -7.32 -11.35
N ILE A 134 -11.34 -6.40 -10.73
CA ILE A 134 -12.75 -6.63 -10.39
C ILE A 134 -13.55 -6.68 -11.69
N ARG A 135 -13.47 -7.79 -12.43
CA ARG A 135 -14.41 -8.06 -13.52
C ARG A 135 -15.76 -8.37 -12.88
N ILE A 136 -16.61 -7.35 -12.89
CA ILE A 136 -17.98 -7.40 -12.37
C ILE A 136 -18.84 -8.37 -13.19
N GLN A 137 -18.53 -8.61 -14.47
CA GLN A 137 -19.33 -9.44 -15.38
C GLN A 137 -18.48 -10.50 -16.10
N THR A 138 -19.05 -11.69 -16.30
CA THR A 138 -18.44 -12.76 -17.11
C THR A 138 -18.34 -12.36 -18.59
N ASN A 139 -17.29 -12.77 -19.30
CA ASN A 139 -17.19 -12.58 -20.75
C ASN A 139 -17.81 -13.73 -21.59
N TYR A 140 -18.50 -14.68 -20.94
CA TYR A 140 -19.21 -15.79 -21.57
C TYR A 140 -20.66 -15.87 -21.07
N ILE A 141 -21.58 -16.23 -21.97
CA ILE A 141 -22.96 -16.56 -21.59
C ILE A 141 -22.94 -17.89 -20.85
N ASN A 142 -23.48 -17.90 -19.64
CA ASN A 142 -23.67 -19.07 -18.82
C ASN A 142 -25.14 -19.52 -18.88
N THR A 143 -25.38 -20.82 -18.75
CA THR A 143 -26.74 -21.37 -18.64
C THR A 143 -26.98 -21.86 -17.23
N ALA A 144 -27.92 -21.29 -16.49
CA ALA A 144 -28.30 -21.76 -15.17
C ALA A 144 -29.71 -22.36 -15.19
N GLU A 145 -29.90 -23.50 -14.54
CA GLU A 145 -31.21 -23.97 -14.11
C GLU A 145 -31.35 -23.63 -12.63
N VAL A 146 -32.46 -22.99 -12.26
CA VAL A 146 -32.67 -22.41 -10.94
C VAL A 146 -34.08 -22.67 -10.43
N VAL A 147 -34.22 -22.71 -9.11
CA VAL A 147 -35.51 -22.70 -8.40
C VAL A 147 -35.63 -21.45 -7.55
N LEU A 148 -36.85 -20.95 -7.39
CA LEU A 148 -37.07 -19.63 -6.80
C LEU A 148 -37.41 -19.74 -5.31
N THR A 149 -36.75 -18.93 -4.50
CA THR A 149 -37.19 -18.56 -3.15
C THR A 149 -37.87 -17.18 -3.20
N ARG A 150 -38.34 -16.68 -2.06
CA ARG A 150 -38.94 -15.34 -1.97
C ARG A 150 -37.97 -14.19 -2.24
N SER A 151 -36.66 -14.41 -2.09
CA SER A 151 -35.64 -13.35 -2.14
C SER A 151 -34.53 -13.58 -3.18
N TYR A 152 -34.24 -14.83 -3.55
CA TYR A 152 -33.23 -15.18 -4.55
C TYR A 152 -33.57 -16.50 -5.25
N ALA A 153 -32.81 -16.85 -6.28
CA ALA A 153 -32.91 -18.14 -6.95
C ALA A 153 -31.77 -19.05 -6.51
N ILE A 154 -32.08 -20.30 -6.17
CA ILE A 154 -31.07 -21.33 -5.88
C ILE A 154 -30.72 -22.02 -7.19
N VAL A 155 -29.43 -22.09 -7.50
CA VAL A 155 -28.92 -22.75 -8.71
C VAL A 155 -28.89 -24.26 -8.50
N VAL A 156 -29.55 -25.00 -9.38
CA VAL A 156 -29.55 -26.48 -9.38
C VAL A 156 -28.70 -27.07 -10.50
N LYS A 157 -28.41 -26.27 -11.53
CA LYS A 157 -27.45 -26.64 -12.58
C LYS A 157 -26.80 -25.38 -13.12
N ILE A 158 -25.49 -25.42 -13.33
CA ILE A 158 -24.75 -24.36 -14.01
C ILE A 158 -23.92 -24.95 -15.15
N ASN A 159 -24.19 -24.48 -16.36
CA ASN A 159 -23.64 -25.02 -17.59
C ASN A 159 -23.86 -26.55 -17.69
N ASN A 160 -22.79 -27.32 -17.60
CA ASN A 160 -22.84 -28.79 -17.67
C ASN A 160 -22.69 -29.45 -16.29
N TYR A 161 -22.68 -28.67 -15.21
CA TYR A 161 -22.45 -29.13 -13.84
C TYR A 161 -23.74 -29.07 -13.04
N ASP A 162 -24.20 -30.21 -12.53
CA ASP A 162 -25.47 -30.34 -11.82
C ASP A 162 -25.31 -30.45 -10.30
N LEU A 163 -26.43 -30.38 -9.58
CA LEU A 163 -26.47 -30.40 -8.12
C LEU A 163 -25.97 -31.73 -7.55
N LEU A 164 -26.16 -32.84 -8.27
CA LEU A 164 -25.70 -34.16 -7.85
C LEU A 164 -24.17 -34.24 -7.90
N GLU A 165 -23.59 -33.82 -9.04
CA GLU A 165 -22.14 -33.71 -9.20
C GLU A 165 -21.54 -32.77 -8.16
N ALA A 166 -22.23 -31.66 -7.84
CA ALA A 166 -21.81 -30.72 -6.80
C ALA A 166 -21.90 -31.29 -5.39
N GLY A 167 -23.01 -31.96 -5.06
CA GLY A 167 -23.25 -32.56 -3.76
C GLY A 167 -22.25 -33.68 -3.43
N ILE A 168 -21.79 -34.40 -4.46
CA ILE A 168 -20.78 -35.48 -4.37
C ILE A 168 -19.34 -34.95 -4.56
N ASN A 169 -19.15 -33.68 -4.94
CA ASN A 169 -17.82 -33.11 -5.06
C ASN A 169 -17.20 -32.85 -3.68
N LEU A 170 -16.62 -33.92 -3.12
CA LEU A 170 -16.04 -33.96 -1.79
C LEU A 170 -14.80 -33.06 -1.66
N SER A 171 -14.15 -32.68 -2.79
CA SER A 171 -12.96 -31.82 -2.75
C SER A 171 -13.24 -30.44 -2.13
N CYS A 172 -14.37 -29.83 -2.45
CA CYS A 172 -14.78 -28.54 -1.87
C CYS A 172 -15.15 -28.67 -0.39
N ARG A 173 -15.81 -29.77 0.01
CA ARG A 173 -16.16 -30.01 1.42
C ARG A 173 -14.93 -30.30 2.27
N LYS A 174 -13.93 -30.95 1.69
CA LYS A 174 -12.66 -31.27 2.33
C LYS A 174 -11.80 -30.03 2.57
N GLU A 175 -11.93 -28.99 1.76
CA GLU A 175 -11.18 -27.74 1.90
C GLU A 175 -11.31 -27.13 3.30
N ASN A 176 -12.53 -26.99 3.81
CA ASN A 176 -12.78 -26.46 5.16
C ASN A 176 -12.18 -27.36 6.25
N GLN A 177 -12.31 -28.67 6.11
CA GLN A 177 -11.69 -29.64 7.02
C GLN A 177 -10.16 -29.51 7.02
N ILE A 178 -9.54 -29.30 5.85
CA ILE A 178 -8.09 -29.12 5.73
C ILE A 178 -7.63 -27.80 6.35
N ILE A 179 -8.39 -26.71 6.16
CA ILE A 179 -8.11 -25.41 6.80
C ILE A 179 -8.19 -25.55 8.33
N GLU A 180 -9.20 -26.25 8.84
CA GLU A 180 -9.34 -26.48 10.28
C GLU A 180 -8.25 -27.41 10.83
N TYR A 181 -7.88 -28.44 10.07
CA TYR A 181 -6.74 -29.32 10.39
C TYR A 181 -5.44 -28.53 10.43
N TRP A 182 -5.21 -27.62 9.48
CA TRP A 182 -4.04 -26.73 9.45
C TRP A 182 -3.92 -25.88 10.72
N GLN A 183 -5.04 -25.34 11.21
CA GLN A 183 -5.08 -24.48 12.38
C GLN A 183 -4.94 -25.23 13.71
N THR A 184 -5.67 -26.35 13.84
CA THR A 184 -5.88 -27.06 15.11
C THR A 184 -5.03 -28.32 15.26
N GLY A 185 -4.52 -28.86 14.16
CA GLY A 185 -3.88 -30.18 14.10
C GLY A 185 -4.85 -31.35 14.25
N LYS A 186 -6.16 -31.12 14.30
CA LYS A 186 -7.19 -32.15 14.48
C LYS A 186 -8.04 -32.27 13.24
N LEU A 187 -8.14 -33.47 12.70
CA LEU A 187 -9.01 -33.75 11.57
C LEU A 187 -10.44 -33.91 12.11
N ILE A 188 -11.27 -32.91 11.87
CA ILE A 188 -12.68 -32.90 12.30
C ILE A 188 -13.54 -33.47 11.16
N PRO A 189 -14.48 -34.39 11.43
CA PRO A 189 -15.27 -34.98 10.37
C PRO A 189 -16.06 -33.95 9.56
N ILE A 190 -16.20 -34.18 8.26
CA ILE A 190 -17.04 -33.33 7.40
C ILE A 190 -18.47 -33.35 7.96
N PRO A 191 -19.07 -32.18 8.28
CA PRO A 191 -20.40 -32.14 8.87
C PRO A 191 -21.42 -32.67 7.86
N LEU A 192 -22.31 -33.52 8.37
CA LEU A 192 -23.44 -34.08 7.63
C LEU A 192 -24.72 -33.38 8.08
N SER A 193 -25.57 -32.99 7.14
CA SER A 193 -26.93 -32.57 7.43
C SER A 193 -27.80 -33.75 7.88
N LYS A 194 -28.95 -33.45 8.51
CA LYS A 194 -29.93 -34.50 8.89
C LYS A 194 -30.38 -35.31 7.67
N ALA A 195 -30.59 -34.66 6.53
CA ALA A 195 -30.96 -35.32 5.29
C ALA A 195 -29.85 -36.28 4.83
N GLU A 196 -28.60 -35.82 4.76
CA GLU A 196 -27.47 -36.64 4.34
C GLU A 196 -27.22 -37.82 5.27
N SER A 197 -27.34 -37.62 6.59
CA SER A 197 -27.22 -38.69 7.60
C SER A 197 -28.30 -39.77 7.47
N ALA A 198 -29.44 -39.45 6.85
CA ALA A 198 -30.51 -40.42 6.61
C ALA A 198 -30.28 -41.25 5.33
N ASN A 199 -29.29 -40.88 4.50
CA ASN A 199 -28.92 -41.61 3.29
C ASN A 199 -27.60 -42.37 3.52
N GLU A 200 -27.68 -43.70 3.59
CA GLU A 200 -26.54 -44.56 3.91
C GLU A 200 -25.40 -44.44 2.90
N THR A 201 -25.70 -44.34 1.59
CA THR A 201 -24.68 -44.21 0.54
C THR A 201 -23.94 -42.88 0.62
N PHE A 202 -24.66 -41.78 0.84
CA PHE A 202 -24.02 -40.46 1.02
C PHE A 202 -23.20 -40.40 2.31
N THR A 203 -23.73 -40.96 3.40
CA THR A 203 -23.02 -41.04 4.67
C THR A 203 -21.72 -41.82 4.50
N GLN A 204 -21.76 -42.99 3.88
CA GLN A 204 -20.57 -43.80 3.65
C GLN A 204 -19.53 -43.06 2.80
N LEU A 205 -19.92 -42.47 1.67
CA LEU A 205 -18.99 -41.73 0.80
C LEU A 205 -18.33 -40.53 1.51
N ILE A 206 -19.09 -39.77 2.29
CA ILE A 206 -18.58 -38.62 3.04
C ILE A 206 -17.68 -39.08 4.17
N THR A 207 -18.05 -40.14 4.90
CA THR A 207 -17.23 -40.70 5.97
C THR A 207 -15.90 -41.24 5.43
N GLU A 208 -15.93 -42.01 4.34
CA GLU A 208 -14.71 -42.55 3.71
C GLU A 208 -13.74 -41.44 3.29
N GLU A 209 -14.24 -40.36 2.66
CA GLU A 209 -13.37 -39.25 2.24
C GLU A 209 -12.95 -38.34 3.40
N SER A 210 -13.78 -38.22 4.44
CA SER A 210 -13.45 -37.49 5.67
C SER A 210 -12.40 -38.21 6.51
N GLU A 211 -12.35 -39.54 6.48
CA GLU A 211 -11.33 -40.35 7.17
C GLU A 211 -10.04 -40.46 6.36
N ARG A 212 -10.07 -40.11 5.07
CA ARG A 212 -8.90 -40.15 4.21
C ARG A 212 -7.84 -39.17 4.68
N VAL A 213 -6.74 -39.73 5.15
CA VAL A 213 -5.55 -39.02 5.64
C VAL A 213 -5.12 -37.96 4.62
N PRO A 214 -4.93 -36.69 5.04
CA PRO A 214 -4.38 -35.64 4.17
C PRO A 214 -3.02 -36.03 3.60
N THR A 215 -2.66 -35.47 2.44
CA THR A 215 -1.32 -35.70 1.85
C THR A 215 -0.18 -34.98 2.56
N PHE A 216 -0.47 -34.34 3.69
CA PHE A 216 0.51 -33.77 4.60
C PHE A 216 0.19 -34.11 6.06
N GLU A 217 1.24 -34.21 6.87
CA GLU A 217 1.16 -34.45 8.30
C GLU A 217 1.76 -33.26 9.06
N ILE A 218 1.07 -32.80 10.11
CA ILE A 218 1.61 -31.77 11.03
C ILE A 218 2.40 -32.48 12.13
N LEU A 219 3.73 -32.37 12.10
CA LEU A 219 4.63 -33.03 13.03
C LEU A 219 4.73 -32.29 14.36
N ASN A 220 4.86 -30.97 14.32
CA ASN A 220 4.89 -30.13 15.51
C ASN A 220 4.48 -28.68 15.20
N LYS A 221 4.24 -27.93 16.27
CA LYS A 221 3.95 -26.50 16.23
C LYS A 221 4.94 -25.77 17.13
N ARG A 222 5.56 -24.71 16.63
CA ARG A 222 6.48 -23.86 17.38
C ARG A 222 6.21 -22.39 17.13
N GLU A 223 6.74 -21.52 17.96
CA GLU A 223 6.76 -20.08 17.68
C GLU A 223 7.83 -19.75 16.64
N LYS A 224 7.62 -18.67 15.87
CA LYS A 224 8.66 -18.11 15.00
C LYS A 224 9.92 -17.81 15.80
N ASN A 225 11.07 -18.12 15.21
CA ASN A 225 12.35 -17.81 15.84
C ASN A 225 12.78 -16.36 15.54
N GLN A 226 13.81 -15.89 16.25
CA GLN A 226 14.30 -14.51 16.12
C GLN A 226 14.73 -14.11 14.69
N PHE A 227 15.16 -15.08 13.86
CA PHE A 227 15.63 -14.83 12.50
C PHE A 227 14.45 -14.69 11.53
N GLU A 228 13.43 -15.53 11.68
CA GLU A 228 12.17 -15.45 10.93
C GLU A 228 11.45 -14.13 11.23
N THR A 229 11.31 -13.78 12.51
CA THR A 229 10.71 -12.52 12.92
C THR A 229 11.57 -11.29 12.60
N ALA A 230 12.78 -11.44 12.06
CA ALA A 230 13.61 -10.33 11.61
C ALA A 230 13.34 -9.95 10.14
N ILE A 231 12.63 -10.79 9.38
CA ILE A 231 12.18 -10.50 8.01
C ILE A 231 10.90 -9.66 7.95
N GLU A 232 10.19 -9.56 9.07
CA GLU A 232 9.04 -8.68 9.20
C GLU A 232 9.45 -7.26 9.59
N ASP A 233 8.84 -6.27 8.94
CA ASP A 233 9.04 -4.88 9.32
C ASP A 233 8.27 -4.59 10.62
N ARG A 234 9.00 -4.53 11.74
CA ARG A 234 8.41 -4.18 13.06
C ARG A 234 8.09 -2.70 13.19
N SER A 235 8.42 -1.87 12.21
CA SER A 235 8.25 -0.42 12.30
C SER A 235 6.83 -0.02 11.91
N ASN A 236 5.95 0.20 12.89
CA ASN A 236 4.60 0.75 12.64
C ASN A 236 4.52 2.27 12.92
N SER A 237 5.61 2.89 13.35
CA SER A 237 5.64 4.30 13.74
C SER A 237 5.79 5.26 12.57
N GLY A 238 5.96 4.78 11.32
CA GLY A 238 6.20 5.63 10.17
C GLY A 238 5.18 6.74 9.98
N LYS A 239 3.88 6.43 10.19
CA LYS A 239 2.81 7.44 10.11
C LYS A 239 2.88 8.47 11.24
N LEU A 240 3.14 8.02 12.47
CA LEU A 240 3.24 8.88 13.64
C LEU A 240 4.49 9.77 13.58
N MET A 241 5.62 9.20 13.20
CA MET A 241 6.87 9.91 12.91
C MET A 241 6.62 11.01 11.88
N ILE A 242 5.96 10.71 10.76
CA ILE A 242 5.69 11.70 9.72
C ILE A 242 4.71 12.76 10.17
N GLY A 243 3.65 12.38 10.87
CA GLY A 243 2.71 13.34 11.45
C GLY A 243 3.45 14.35 12.33
N LEU A 244 4.29 13.87 13.25
CA LEU A 244 5.10 14.71 14.13
C LEU A 244 6.12 15.57 13.36
N PHE A 245 6.79 15.01 12.35
CA PHE A 245 7.71 15.75 11.50
C PHE A 245 6.99 16.91 10.77
N VAL A 246 5.83 16.63 10.17
CA VAL A 246 5.00 17.64 9.51
C VAL A 246 4.58 18.70 10.53
N PHE A 247 4.04 18.32 11.69
CA PHE A 247 3.67 19.28 12.75
C PHE A 247 4.84 20.19 13.16
N GLY A 248 6.05 19.64 13.27
CA GLY A 248 7.27 20.39 13.56
C GLY A 248 7.56 21.46 12.50
N VAL A 249 7.51 21.09 11.22
CA VAL A 249 7.70 22.03 10.10
C VAL A 249 6.59 23.08 10.06
N MET A 250 5.33 22.68 10.29
CA MET A 250 4.19 23.61 10.29
C MET A 250 4.25 24.63 11.44
N GLY A 251 4.69 24.21 12.64
CA GLY A 251 4.91 25.12 13.77
C GLY A 251 5.96 26.19 13.46
N LEU A 252 7.02 25.81 12.73
CA LEU A 252 8.05 26.75 12.29
C LEU A 252 7.55 27.70 11.20
N LEU A 253 6.67 27.25 10.30
CA LEU A 253 6.04 28.13 9.32
C LEU A 253 5.07 29.11 9.98
N ALA A 254 4.32 28.67 10.99
CA ALA A 254 3.44 29.54 11.76
C ALA A 254 4.21 30.61 12.57
N LEU A 255 5.48 30.35 12.90
CA LEU A 255 6.34 31.32 13.57
C LEU A 255 6.50 32.61 12.76
N GLU A 256 6.52 32.53 11.43
CA GLU A 256 6.62 33.70 10.56
C GLU A 256 5.46 34.68 10.78
N HIS A 257 4.27 34.16 11.09
CA HIS A 257 3.06 34.97 11.27
C HIS A 257 2.87 35.44 12.72
N PHE A 258 3.19 34.58 13.70
CA PHE A 258 2.86 34.84 15.11
C PHE A 258 4.05 35.24 15.99
N GLN A 259 5.29 35.09 15.51
CA GLN A 259 6.53 35.45 16.23
C GLN A 259 6.60 34.93 17.68
N SER A 260 6.08 33.73 17.93
CA SER A 260 5.95 33.16 19.27
C SER A 260 7.04 32.13 19.57
N LEU A 261 7.82 32.34 20.64
CA LEU A 261 8.80 31.36 21.13
C LEU A 261 8.17 30.01 21.51
N VAL A 262 6.88 29.99 21.86
CA VAL A 262 6.13 28.76 22.14
C VAL A 262 6.05 27.86 20.90
N LEU A 263 5.94 28.44 19.70
CA LEU A 263 5.93 27.69 18.44
C LEU A 263 7.29 27.05 18.13
N VAL A 264 8.39 27.74 18.47
CA VAL A 264 9.75 27.18 18.35
C VAL A 264 9.91 25.97 19.26
N ALA A 265 9.52 26.12 20.54
CA ALA A 265 9.57 25.02 21.51
C ALA A 265 8.69 23.84 21.08
N PHE A 266 7.47 24.10 20.62
CA PHE A 266 6.56 23.09 20.07
C PHE A 266 7.20 22.32 18.91
N SER A 267 7.79 23.02 17.95
CA SER A 267 8.44 22.38 16.80
C SER A 267 9.63 21.51 17.18
N ILE A 268 10.45 21.96 18.14
CA ILE A 268 11.56 21.16 18.66
C ILE A 268 11.03 19.88 19.32
N ILE A 269 9.98 19.99 20.14
CA ILE A 269 9.34 18.82 20.78
C ILE A 269 8.82 17.85 19.71
N CYS A 270 8.16 18.36 18.67
CA CYS A 270 7.67 17.53 17.56
C CYS A 270 8.81 16.78 16.84
N PHE A 271 9.95 17.42 16.59
CA PHE A 271 11.10 16.74 15.97
C PHE A 271 11.72 15.68 16.89
N ILE A 272 11.82 15.95 18.19
CA ILE A 272 12.31 14.98 19.18
C ILE A 272 11.36 13.77 19.24
N LEU A 273 10.06 14.01 19.33
CA LEU A 273 9.06 12.94 19.34
C LEU A 273 9.05 12.17 18.00
N SER A 274 9.27 12.84 16.87
CA SER A 274 9.44 12.18 15.57
C SER A 274 10.65 11.24 15.56
N MET A 275 11.78 11.68 16.12
CA MET A 275 12.97 10.84 16.28
C MET A 275 12.67 9.64 17.19
N ILE A 276 12.08 9.86 18.36
CA ILE A 276 11.70 8.77 19.27
C ILE A 276 10.77 7.78 18.59
N ALA A 277 9.74 8.28 17.89
CA ALA A 277 8.81 7.46 17.13
C ALA A 277 9.54 6.56 16.12
N SER A 278 10.56 7.06 15.42
CA SER A 278 11.35 6.27 14.47
C SER A 278 12.08 5.07 15.10
N TYR A 279 12.31 5.09 16.42
CA TYR A 279 12.93 3.98 17.17
C TYR A 279 11.93 3.05 17.85
N ILE A 280 10.66 3.43 17.97
CA ILE A 280 9.63 2.59 18.57
C ILE A 280 9.32 1.44 17.60
N LYS A 281 9.73 0.23 17.99
CA LYS A 281 9.36 -1.01 17.30
C LYS A 281 8.02 -1.50 17.84
N ARG A 282 7.13 -1.87 16.94
CA ARG A 282 5.88 -2.56 17.28
C ARG A 282 6.21 -3.97 17.77
N GLU A 283 5.51 -4.40 18.81
CA GLU A 283 5.45 -5.81 19.16
C GLU A 283 4.60 -6.53 18.12
N ILE A 284 5.23 -7.46 17.40
CA ILE A 284 4.51 -8.37 16.52
C ILE A 284 3.96 -9.48 17.42
N PRO A 285 2.67 -9.83 17.33
CA PRO A 285 2.13 -10.98 18.04
C PRO A 285 2.97 -12.23 17.73
N SER A 286 3.06 -13.14 18.68
CA SER A 286 3.75 -14.41 18.47
C SER A 286 3.00 -15.21 17.41
N GLU A 287 3.57 -15.25 16.20
CA GLU A 287 3.06 -16.10 15.13
C GLU A 287 3.62 -17.52 15.26
N TYR A 288 2.75 -18.50 15.00
CA TYR A 288 3.09 -19.91 15.07
C TYR A 288 3.49 -20.46 13.69
N VAL A 289 4.36 -21.45 13.73
CA VAL A 289 4.88 -22.17 12.56
C VAL A 289 4.52 -23.64 12.73
N ASN A 290 3.89 -24.19 11.70
CA ASN A 290 3.68 -25.63 11.59
C ASN A 290 4.90 -26.25 10.92
N HIS A 291 5.48 -27.27 11.56
CA HIS A 291 6.40 -28.20 10.91
C HIS A 291 5.56 -29.31 10.29
N ILE A 292 5.63 -29.43 8.98
CA ILE A 292 4.84 -30.37 8.21
C ILE A 292 5.72 -31.29 7.38
N LYS A 293 5.20 -32.48 7.11
CA LYS A 293 5.78 -33.40 6.13
C LYS A 293 4.76 -33.59 5.01
N ALA A 294 5.10 -33.14 3.81
CA ALA A 294 4.14 -33.01 2.72
C ALA A 294 4.71 -33.43 1.35
N GLN A 295 3.86 -33.97 0.48
CA GLN A 295 4.17 -34.18 -0.93
C GLN A 295 3.68 -32.98 -1.76
N ILE A 296 4.47 -32.54 -2.74
CA ILE A 296 4.09 -31.48 -3.67
C ILE A 296 3.33 -32.09 -4.83
N ARG A 297 2.07 -31.71 -4.99
CA ARG A 297 1.27 -32.13 -6.14
C ARG A 297 1.56 -31.29 -7.37
N ASP A 298 1.63 -29.98 -7.16
CA ASP A 298 1.88 -29.01 -8.21
C ASP A 298 2.59 -27.77 -7.67
N ASN A 299 3.40 -27.15 -8.51
CA ASN A 299 4.08 -25.89 -8.24
C ASN A 299 3.61 -24.90 -9.28
N CYS A 300 3.16 -23.73 -8.83
CA CYS A 300 2.83 -22.62 -9.72
C CYS A 300 3.86 -21.48 -9.52
N PRO A 301 4.92 -21.44 -10.35
CA PRO A 301 5.99 -20.46 -10.27
C PRO A 301 5.57 -19.01 -10.52
N VAL A 302 4.39 -18.77 -11.10
CA VAL A 302 3.88 -17.42 -11.35
C VAL A 302 3.35 -16.80 -10.06
N ASN A 303 2.68 -17.60 -9.24
CA ASN A 303 2.04 -17.15 -8.00
C ASN A 303 2.89 -17.42 -6.75
N HIS A 304 4.05 -18.08 -6.93
CA HIS A 304 4.93 -18.52 -5.84
C HIS A 304 4.20 -19.42 -4.83
N GLN A 305 3.45 -20.41 -5.33
CA GLN A 305 2.65 -21.32 -4.51
C GLN A 305 2.98 -22.79 -4.82
N LEU A 306 2.98 -23.61 -3.78
CA LEU A 306 3.01 -25.08 -3.88
C LEU A 306 1.67 -25.63 -3.39
N SER A 307 1.07 -26.49 -4.19
CA SER A 307 -0.13 -27.25 -3.79
C SER A 307 0.31 -28.52 -3.08
N ILE A 308 -0.05 -28.63 -1.80
CA ILE A 308 0.26 -29.81 -0.97
C ILE A 308 -0.94 -30.74 -0.77
N GLU A 309 -2.15 -30.22 -0.95
CA GLU A 309 -3.43 -30.96 -0.90
C GLU A 309 -4.43 -30.29 -1.86
N SER A 310 -5.49 -30.99 -2.23
CA SER A 310 -6.59 -30.44 -3.04
C SER A 310 -7.08 -29.13 -2.42
N ASN A 311 -6.98 -28.03 -3.18
CA ASN A 311 -7.37 -26.68 -2.77
C ASN A 311 -6.62 -26.09 -1.54
N PHE A 312 -5.47 -26.65 -1.14
CA PHE A 312 -4.64 -26.07 -0.10
C PHE A 312 -3.21 -25.80 -0.60
N ASN A 313 -2.81 -24.53 -0.51
CA ASN A 313 -1.56 -24.03 -1.05
C ASN A 313 -0.70 -23.37 0.04
N VAL A 314 0.61 -23.54 -0.08
CA VAL A 314 1.61 -22.83 0.72
C VAL A 314 2.41 -21.88 -0.18
N PHE A 315 2.76 -20.71 0.34
CA PHE A 315 3.41 -19.64 -0.45
C PHE A 315 4.90 -19.58 -0.16
N TYR A 316 5.75 -19.45 -1.18
CA TYR A 316 7.19 -19.37 -1.00
C TYR A 316 7.77 -18.02 -1.42
N PRO A 317 8.94 -17.63 -0.89
CA PRO A 317 9.67 -16.43 -1.33
C PRO A 317 10.01 -16.47 -2.82
N GLU A 318 9.88 -15.34 -3.51
CA GLU A 318 10.10 -15.24 -4.96
C GLU A 318 11.47 -15.80 -5.43
N HIS A 319 12.52 -15.60 -4.64
CA HIS A 319 13.86 -16.10 -4.99
C HIS A 319 14.03 -17.62 -4.85
N TRP A 320 13.07 -18.34 -4.27
CA TRP A 320 13.07 -19.81 -4.19
C TRP A 320 12.55 -20.48 -5.45
N LYS A 321 11.85 -19.74 -6.32
CA LYS A 321 11.19 -20.23 -7.52
C LYS A 321 12.02 -21.17 -8.40
N MET A 322 13.33 -20.93 -8.52
CA MET A 322 14.22 -21.71 -9.39
C MET A 322 14.71 -23.01 -8.77
N PHE A 323 14.49 -23.21 -7.47
CA PHE A 323 15.04 -24.31 -6.68
C PHE A 323 13.98 -25.33 -6.26
N LEU A 324 12.70 -24.98 -6.42
CA LEU A 324 11.59 -25.85 -6.06
C LEU A 324 11.19 -26.74 -7.25
N PRO A 325 10.95 -28.04 -7.03
CA PRO A 325 10.51 -28.93 -8.10
C PRO A 325 9.07 -28.65 -8.51
N ASN A 326 8.64 -29.19 -9.66
CA ASN A 326 7.26 -29.05 -10.11
C ASN A 326 6.29 -29.90 -9.28
N ASN A 327 6.73 -31.10 -8.90
CA ASN A 327 6.03 -32.06 -8.06
C ASN A 327 7.05 -32.86 -7.24
N SER A 328 6.59 -33.57 -6.22
CA SER A 328 7.43 -34.48 -5.46
C SER A 328 6.69 -35.78 -5.16
N ASP A 329 7.32 -36.90 -5.55
CA ASP A 329 6.80 -38.25 -5.22
C ASP A 329 7.10 -38.63 -3.77
N VAL A 330 8.04 -37.93 -3.14
CA VAL A 330 8.48 -38.14 -1.76
C VAL A 330 7.97 -37.00 -0.88
N SER A 331 7.60 -37.35 0.35
CA SER A 331 7.20 -36.38 1.38
C SER A 331 8.43 -35.63 1.90
N ILE A 332 8.38 -34.31 1.85
CA ILE A 332 9.48 -33.41 2.21
C ILE A 332 9.09 -32.65 3.47
N ASP A 333 10.06 -32.46 4.36
CA ASP A 333 9.88 -31.68 5.58
C ASP A 333 9.88 -30.18 5.24
N MET A 334 8.85 -29.46 5.69
CA MET A 334 8.64 -28.05 5.43
C MET A 334 8.20 -27.34 6.70
N GLN A 335 8.51 -26.05 6.80
CA GLN A 335 7.98 -25.23 7.89
C GLN A 335 7.25 -24.05 7.28
N ALA A 336 5.98 -23.86 7.66
CA ALA A 336 5.17 -22.76 7.16
C ALA A 336 4.38 -22.08 8.28
N GLU A 337 4.13 -20.79 8.07
CA GLU A 337 3.37 -19.93 8.98
C GLU A 337 1.92 -20.39 9.08
N LEU A 338 1.37 -20.34 10.29
CA LEU A 338 0.01 -20.79 10.54
C LEU A 338 -1.04 -19.92 9.82
N GLU A 339 -0.90 -18.59 9.89
CA GLU A 339 -1.93 -17.67 9.39
C GLU A 339 -1.83 -17.43 7.89
N THR A 340 -0.62 -17.23 7.37
CA THR A 340 -0.38 -16.85 5.97
C THR A 340 -0.05 -18.03 5.07
N ALA A 341 0.21 -19.21 5.65
CA ALA A 341 0.76 -20.38 4.95
C ALA A 341 2.09 -20.08 4.20
N GLN A 342 2.84 -19.05 4.64
CA GLN A 342 4.13 -18.71 4.04
C GLN A 342 5.20 -19.70 4.50
N LEU A 343 5.94 -20.27 3.54
CA LEU A 343 7.05 -21.17 3.76
C LEU A 343 8.27 -20.42 4.33
N LEU A 344 8.80 -20.99 5.41
CA LEU A 344 10.00 -20.56 6.12
C LEU A 344 11.16 -21.53 5.90
N SER A 345 10.87 -22.81 5.67
CA SER A 345 11.88 -23.79 5.24
C SER A 345 11.28 -24.83 4.31
N TYR A 346 12.12 -25.36 3.43
CA TYR A 346 11.81 -26.44 2.52
C TYR A 346 13.01 -27.40 2.44
N GLY A 347 12.80 -28.62 2.94
CA GLY A 347 13.84 -29.63 3.11
C GLY A 347 15.03 -29.10 3.90
N ASP A 348 16.20 -29.70 3.64
CA ASP A 348 17.47 -29.31 4.26
C ASP A 348 18.20 -28.19 3.48
N TYR A 349 17.64 -27.75 2.36
CA TYR A 349 18.32 -26.90 1.39
C TYR A 349 17.91 -25.42 1.48
N LEU A 350 16.63 -25.16 1.71
CA LEU A 350 16.04 -23.81 1.71
C LEU A 350 15.54 -23.47 3.11
N SER A 351 16.01 -22.36 3.67
CA SER A 351 15.65 -21.94 5.01
C SER A 351 15.85 -20.44 5.18
N ILE A 352 14.75 -19.74 5.42
CA ILE A 352 14.73 -18.31 5.73
C ILE A 352 15.58 -18.00 6.96
N SER A 353 15.51 -18.85 7.98
CA SER A 353 16.32 -18.72 9.19
C SER A 353 17.82 -18.74 8.88
N GLU A 354 18.25 -19.64 8.01
CA GLU A 354 19.65 -19.75 7.60
C GLU A 354 20.08 -18.56 6.73
N GLU A 355 19.20 -18.07 5.84
CA GLU A 355 19.45 -16.86 5.04
C GLU A 355 19.74 -15.65 5.94
N VAL A 356 18.88 -15.40 6.93
CA VAL A 356 19.03 -14.25 7.83
C VAL A 356 20.22 -14.42 8.75
N LYS A 357 20.49 -15.64 9.22
CA LYS A 357 21.66 -15.94 10.06
C LYS A 357 22.97 -15.66 9.31
N ASN A 358 23.07 -16.05 8.04
CA ASN A 358 24.32 -15.96 7.27
C ASN A 358 24.50 -14.61 6.57
N TYR A 359 23.41 -13.97 6.12
CA TYR A 359 23.46 -12.76 5.30
C TYR A 359 22.79 -11.53 5.92
N GLY A 360 22.18 -11.69 7.11
CA GLY A 360 21.47 -10.64 7.82
C GLY A 360 20.02 -10.44 7.36
N ALA A 361 19.25 -9.70 8.15
CA ALA A 361 17.86 -9.37 7.85
C ALA A 361 17.72 -8.36 6.69
N PRO A 362 16.59 -8.37 5.97
CA PRO A 362 16.31 -7.37 4.96
C PRO A 362 16.25 -5.95 5.53
N LYS A 363 16.81 -4.99 4.78
CA LYS A 363 16.74 -3.57 5.14
C LYS A 363 15.48 -2.95 4.55
N PHE A 364 14.49 -2.65 5.38
CA PHE A 364 13.24 -2.03 4.94
C PHE A 364 13.45 -0.58 4.48
N ILE A 365 12.88 -0.23 3.33
CA ILE A 365 12.99 1.10 2.71
C ILE A 365 11.74 1.96 2.91
N TYR A 366 10.61 1.36 3.29
CA TYR A 366 9.29 2.00 3.30
C TYR A 366 9.28 3.35 4.03
N HIS A 367 9.85 3.38 5.23
CA HIS A 367 9.96 4.57 6.08
C HIS A 367 10.78 5.69 5.41
N ASN A 368 11.91 5.33 4.80
CA ASN A 368 12.77 6.30 4.13
C ASN A 368 12.09 6.86 2.87
N VAL A 369 11.37 6.02 2.11
CA VAL A 369 10.59 6.46 0.94
C VAL A 369 9.53 7.48 1.37
N LEU A 370 8.77 7.16 2.42
CA LEU A 370 7.70 8.00 2.93
C LEU A 370 8.24 9.36 3.43
N LEU A 371 9.38 9.36 4.14
CA LEU A 371 10.07 10.58 4.57
C LEU A 371 10.64 11.40 3.41
N ALA A 372 11.26 10.74 2.41
CA ALA A 372 11.83 11.42 1.26
C ALA A 372 10.76 12.18 0.47
N ILE A 373 9.64 11.51 0.18
CA ILE A 373 8.49 12.11 -0.52
C ILE A 373 7.86 13.23 0.31
N THR A 374 7.63 12.99 1.61
CA THR A 374 7.06 14.02 2.51
C THR A 374 7.94 15.27 2.55
N GLY A 375 9.25 15.09 2.74
CA GLY A 375 10.21 16.19 2.76
C GLY A 375 10.25 16.95 1.43
N LEU A 376 10.18 16.25 0.30
CA LEU A 376 10.15 16.86 -1.03
C LEU A 376 8.90 17.73 -1.22
N ILE A 377 7.71 17.22 -0.88
CA ILE A 377 6.46 17.99 -0.99
C ILE A 377 6.49 19.19 -0.04
N LEU A 378 6.95 19.02 1.20
CA LEU A 378 7.10 20.14 2.14
C LEU A 378 8.08 21.19 1.64
N ALA A 379 9.22 20.80 1.05
CA ALA A 379 10.16 21.74 0.46
C ALA A 379 9.50 22.55 -0.68
N VAL A 380 8.78 21.89 -1.58
CA VAL A 380 8.04 22.57 -2.66
C VAL A 380 7.01 23.55 -2.09
N LEU A 381 6.21 23.12 -1.10
CA LEU A 381 5.22 23.98 -0.44
C LEU A 381 5.88 25.18 0.23
N MET A 382 6.98 25.00 0.95
CA MET A 382 7.71 26.09 1.58
C MET A 382 8.30 27.06 0.56
N PHE A 383 8.84 26.55 -0.54
CA PHE A 383 9.38 27.38 -1.62
C PHE A 383 8.35 28.37 -2.14
N PHE A 384 7.11 27.90 -2.39
CA PHE A 384 6.01 28.74 -2.86
C PHE A 384 5.36 29.60 -1.77
N LEU A 385 5.13 29.06 -0.57
CA LEU A 385 4.40 29.77 0.48
C LEU A 385 5.23 30.86 1.18
N THR A 386 6.55 30.69 1.23
CA THR A 386 7.43 31.60 1.98
C THR A 386 8.27 32.52 1.09
N ASN A 387 8.11 32.47 -0.23
CA ASN A 387 9.02 33.10 -1.21
C ASN A 387 10.50 32.81 -0.88
N ALA A 388 10.82 31.54 -0.60
CA ALA A 388 12.15 31.15 -0.13
C ALA A 388 13.26 31.59 -1.10
N GLY A 389 12.99 31.60 -2.41
CA GLY A 389 13.94 32.09 -3.42
C GLY A 389 14.33 33.55 -3.24
N GLU A 390 13.36 34.45 -3.04
CA GLU A 390 13.61 35.88 -2.81
C GLU A 390 14.32 36.11 -1.47
N LYS A 391 13.93 35.36 -0.43
CA LYS A 391 14.56 35.42 0.90
C LYS A 391 15.98 34.87 0.93
N LEU A 392 16.27 33.84 0.14
CA LEU A 392 17.62 33.30 -0.04
C LEU A 392 18.50 34.27 -0.83
N ASP A 393 18.01 34.85 -1.93
CA ASP A 393 18.74 35.87 -2.70
C ASP A 393 19.03 37.10 -1.84
N PHE A 394 18.05 37.57 -1.06
CA PHE A 394 18.23 38.66 -0.12
C PHE A 394 19.28 38.35 0.97
N THR A 395 19.26 37.13 1.54
CA THR A 395 20.25 36.70 2.54
C THR A 395 21.64 36.58 1.91
N TYR A 396 21.73 36.06 0.69
CA TYR A 396 22.97 35.92 -0.08
C TYR A 396 23.58 37.28 -0.40
N GLN A 397 22.79 38.26 -0.86
CA GLN A 397 23.24 39.62 -1.13
C GLN A 397 23.80 40.29 0.14
N ILE A 398 23.12 40.15 1.28
CA ILE A 398 23.59 40.73 2.55
C ILE A 398 24.90 40.08 3.02
N LEU A 399 25.04 38.75 2.87
CA LEU A 399 26.26 38.03 3.24
C LEU A 399 27.44 38.37 2.33
N ASN A 400 27.18 38.61 1.04
CA ASN A 400 28.19 38.97 0.05
C ASN A 400 28.49 40.47 -0.04
N ASP A 401 27.68 41.34 0.57
CA ASP A 401 27.97 42.77 0.78
C ASP A 401 29.07 42.96 1.85
N LEU A 402 30.20 42.27 1.66
CA LEU A 402 31.50 42.59 2.21
C LEU A 402 31.95 43.94 1.63
N ILE A 403 31.48 44.99 2.30
CA ILE A 403 32.17 46.26 2.57
C ILE A 403 33.29 46.56 1.56
N THR A 404 32.93 47.10 0.40
CA THR A 404 33.89 47.84 -0.42
C THR A 404 34.03 49.24 0.18
N ILE A 405 34.87 49.41 1.22
CA ILE A 405 35.31 50.76 1.60
C ILE A 405 36.25 51.24 0.49
N ARG A 406 35.73 51.99 -0.47
CA ARG A 406 36.55 52.85 -1.32
C ARG A 406 36.80 54.15 -0.55
N ASN A 407 38.00 54.28 0.03
CA ASN A 407 38.50 55.60 0.40
C ASN A 407 38.76 56.38 -0.90
N ILE A 408 37.91 57.36 -1.19
CA ILE A 408 38.17 58.35 -2.23
C ILE A 408 38.95 59.48 -1.56
N ASP A 409 40.28 59.38 -1.58
CA ASP A 409 41.17 60.40 -0.99
C ASP A 409 41.63 61.47 -1.98
N ASP A 410 41.07 61.54 -3.20
CA ASP A 410 41.56 62.49 -4.19
C ASP A 410 40.47 63.31 -4.90
N LYS A 411 40.56 64.63 -4.68
CA LYS A 411 39.69 65.70 -5.23
C LYS A 411 39.70 65.78 -6.77
N ASN A 412 40.59 65.05 -7.44
CA ASN A 412 40.75 65.06 -8.90
C ASN A 412 40.11 63.86 -9.62
N SER A 413 39.52 62.89 -8.91
CA SER A 413 38.94 61.68 -9.53
C SER A 413 37.46 61.82 -9.96
N ILE A 414 36.79 62.93 -9.62
CA ILE A 414 35.34 63.11 -9.87
C ILE A 414 35.02 63.44 -11.34
N ASN A 415 35.99 63.94 -12.13
CA ASN A 415 35.73 64.36 -13.52
C ASN A 415 36.02 63.30 -14.60
N LYS A 416 36.28 62.03 -14.23
CA LYS A 416 36.54 60.95 -15.22
C LYS A 416 35.78 59.65 -14.99
N SER A 417 34.83 59.57 -14.05
CA SER A 417 33.90 58.45 -14.02
C SER A 417 32.71 58.76 -14.93
N SER A 418 32.62 58.00 -16.02
CA SER A 418 31.49 57.96 -16.93
C SER A 418 30.23 57.44 -16.22
N ILE A 419 29.58 58.29 -15.45
CA ILE A 419 28.19 58.11 -15.03
C ILE A 419 27.36 58.86 -16.05
N LYS A 420 26.71 58.14 -16.98
CA LYS A 420 25.70 58.72 -17.86
C LYS A 420 24.54 59.21 -16.96
N PRO A 421 24.20 60.50 -16.95
CA PRO A 421 23.00 60.98 -16.29
C PRO A 421 21.81 60.59 -17.16
N GLN A 422 20.97 59.69 -16.65
CA GLN A 422 19.65 59.48 -17.24
C GLN A 422 18.62 60.17 -16.32
N THR A 423 18.07 61.26 -16.88
CA THR A 423 16.77 61.90 -16.58
C THR A 423 16.57 62.73 -15.31
N ASP A 424 16.38 64.04 -15.56
CA ASP A 424 15.42 64.98 -14.98
C ASP A 424 15.56 65.48 -13.53
N TYR A 425 16.58 66.31 -13.31
CA TYR A 425 16.51 67.41 -12.35
C TYR A 425 15.60 68.51 -12.90
N ASN A 426 14.30 68.47 -12.59
CA ASN A 426 13.44 69.67 -12.46
C ASN A 426 12.01 69.43 -11.93
N ALA A 427 11.62 68.20 -11.53
CA ALA A 427 10.25 67.95 -11.07
C ALA A 427 10.03 68.02 -9.54
N ILE A 428 11.04 68.32 -8.71
CA ILE A 428 10.90 68.28 -7.23
C ILE A 428 10.31 69.57 -6.63
N PHE A 429 10.07 70.64 -7.42
CA PHE A 429 9.55 71.91 -6.88
C PHE A 429 8.07 72.22 -7.14
N SER A 430 7.29 71.33 -7.76
CA SER A 430 5.84 71.53 -7.87
C SER A 430 5.11 70.40 -7.16
N GLY A 431 4.65 70.69 -5.94
CA GLY A 431 3.82 69.77 -5.17
C GLY A 431 2.54 69.42 -5.93
N ASN A 432 2.42 68.15 -6.34
CA ASN A 432 1.14 67.45 -6.44
C ASN A 432 1.35 65.93 -6.56
N SER A 433 0.64 65.22 -5.67
CA SER A 433 0.10 63.85 -5.72
C SER A 433 0.75 62.74 -6.55
N SER A 434 0.91 61.60 -5.88
CA SER A 434 0.77 60.21 -6.38
C SER A 434 1.74 59.73 -7.47
N ASN A 435 2.45 58.64 -7.14
CA ASN A 435 3.40 57.85 -7.95
C ASN A 435 4.85 58.34 -7.96
N LEU A 436 5.63 57.99 -6.93
CA LEU A 436 7.09 57.94 -7.01
C LEU A 436 7.63 56.67 -6.33
N LYS A 437 8.12 55.74 -7.17
CA LYS A 437 8.99 54.62 -6.81
C LYS A 437 10.43 55.15 -6.62
N LYS A 438 11.11 54.65 -5.59
CA LYS A 438 12.53 54.90 -5.23
C LYS A 438 12.89 56.37 -5.03
N ALA A 439 12.84 56.83 -3.79
CA ALA A 439 13.48 58.05 -3.34
C ALA A 439 14.78 57.70 -2.60
N ASP A 440 15.92 58.10 -3.17
CA ASP A 440 17.17 58.24 -2.43
C ASP A 440 17.04 59.44 -1.49
N ILE A 441 17.12 59.20 -0.19
CA ILE A 441 17.09 60.28 0.82
C ILE A 441 18.53 60.61 1.20
N VAL A 442 18.99 61.79 0.77
CA VAL A 442 20.21 62.41 1.30
C VAL A 442 19.92 62.89 2.73
N LYS A 443 20.43 62.19 3.75
CA LYS A 443 20.37 62.67 5.14
C LYS A 443 21.39 63.79 5.35
N SER A 444 20.87 65.01 5.47
CA SER A 444 21.44 66.19 6.13
C SER A 444 22.97 66.34 6.14
N GLY A 445 23.51 67.21 5.29
CA GLY A 445 24.85 67.76 5.47
C GLY A 445 24.82 68.92 6.46
N ASN A 446 25.52 68.79 7.58
CA ASN A 446 25.90 69.94 8.41
C ASN A 446 26.95 70.75 7.63
N TYR A 447 26.58 71.97 7.23
CA TYR A 447 27.53 72.94 6.70
C TYR A 447 28.34 73.53 7.87
N HIS A 448 29.55 73.02 8.09
CA HIS A 448 30.58 73.78 8.78
C HIS A 448 31.60 74.30 7.77
N ASN A 449 31.75 75.62 7.80
CA ASN A 449 32.56 76.41 6.92
C ASN A 449 34.02 76.36 7.42
N GLU A 450 34.79 75.34 7.04
CA GLU A 450 36.25 75.33 7.16
C GLU A 450 36.87 74.25 6.25
N LYS A 451 38.05 74.57 5.69
CA LYS A 451 38.75 73.83 4.64
C LYS A 451 38.97 72.35 5.00
N ASN A 452 38.16 71.47 4.38
CA ASN A 452 38.37 70.04 4.05
C ASN A 452 37.07 69.24 4.29
N SER A 453 36.10 69.44 3.42
CA SER A 453 34.88 68.62 3.39
C SER A 453 35.20 67.24 2.79
N LYS A 454 35.45 66.25 3.65
CA LYS A 454 35.38 64.83 3.26
C LYS A 454 33.91 64.47 3.02
N LEU A 455 33.51 64.31 1.77
CA LEU A 455 32.20 63.80 1.40
C LEU A 455 32.22 62.27 1.57
N LEU A 456 31.80 61.77 2.73
CA LEU A 456 31.60 60.35 2.94
C LEU A 456 30.28 59.94 2.27
N VAL A 457 30.33 59.52 1.01
CA VAL A 457 29.17 58.92 0.33
C VAL A 457 29.13 57.45 0.68
N THR A 458 28.45 57.11 1.78
CA THR A 458 28.02 55.75 2.03
C THR A 458 26.86 55.45 1.08
N THR A 459 27.13 54.75 -0.03
CA THR A 459 26.08 54.09 -0.81
C THR A 459 25.58 52.89 -0.02
N GLN A 460 24.86 53.15 1.07
CA GLN A 460 24.02 52.14 1.69
C GLN A 460 22.75 52.07 0.84
N THR A 461 22.65 51.01 0.04
CA THR A 461 21.35 50.54 -0.47
C THR A 461 20.39 50.51 0.72
N ILE A 462 19.31 51.29 0.65
CA ILE A 462 18.32 51.44 1.71
C ILE A 462 17.58 50.11 1.88
N TYR A 463 18.17 49.23 2.68
CA TYR A 463 17.46 48.30 3.55
C TYR A 463 17.92 48.65 4.95
N ASN A 464 17.33 49.70 5.54
CA ASN A 464 17.55 50.04 6.94
C ASN A 464 16.78 49.06 7.85
N PHE A 465 17.05 47.78 7.71
CA PHE A 465 16.76 46.79 8.73
C PHE A 465 17.99 46.71 9.62
N ASP A 466 17.78 46.76 10.93
CA ASP A 466 18.87 46.58 11.88
C ASP A 466 19.51 45.20 11.60
N LYS A 467 20.77 45.19 11.13
CA LYS A 467 21.50 43.95 10.84
C LYS A 467 21.47 43.02 12.06
N LYS A 468 21.38 43.57 13.27
CA LYS A 468 21.22 42.78 14.51
C LYS A 468 19.85 42.10 14.62
N GLN A 469 18.76 42.68 14.12
CA GLN A 469 17.45 42.01 14.07
C GLN A 469 17.39 40.97 12.94
N LEU A 470 17.98 41.25 11.78
CA LEU A 470 18.02 40.35 10.62
C LEU A 470 18.83 39.07 10.87
N PHE A 471 19.92 39.18 11.64
CA PHE A 471 20.75 38.05 12.07
C PHE A 471 20.49 37.61 13.52
N SER A 472 19.44 38.14 14.17
CA SER A 472 19.03 37.60 15.46
C SER A 472 18.52 36.17 15.26
N PHE A 473 18.73 35.29 16.26
CA PHE A 473 18.18 33.93 16.26
C PHE A 473 16.65 33.88 16.09
N SER A 474 15.95 35.01 16.24
CA SER A 474 14.51 35.17 16.09
C SER A 474 14.08 35.72 14.72
N SER A 475 15.02 35.92 13.78
CA SER A 475 14.71 36.45 12.45
C SER A 475 13.89 35.45 11.63
N PRO A 476 12.65 35.78 11.23
CA PRO A 476 11.79 34.88 10.45
C PRO A 476 12.41 34.46 9.11
N ILE A 477 13.21 35.34 8.49
CA ILE A 477 13.89 35.09 7.22
C ILE A 477 14.98 34.00 7.40
N LEU A 478 15.80 34.13 8.45
CA LEU A 478 16.87 33.17 8.73
C LEU A 478 16.30 31.81 9.13
N ILE A 479 15.27 31.80 9.99
CA ILE A 479 14.60 30.57 10.42
C ILE A 479 13.98 29.84 9.22
N ASN A 480 13.24 30.54 8.35
CA ASN A 480 12.65 29.91 7.16
C ASN A 480 13.70 29.29 6.24
N ASN A 481 14.82 30.00 5.99
CA ASN A 481 15.88 29.49 5.14
C ASN A 481 16.56 28.26 5.78
N CYS A 482 16.82 28.29 7.09
CA CYS A 482 17.36 27.14 7.81
C CYS A 482 16.41 25.93 7.78
N VAL A 483 15.11 26.15 7.96
CA VAL A 483 14.10 25.08 7.94
C VAL A 483 13.93 24.50 6.54
N PHE A 484 13.92 25.36 5.52
CA PHE A 484 13.90 24.94 4.13
C PHE A 484 15.09 24.04 3.79
N LEU A 485 16.32 24.47 4.14
CA LEU A 485 17.53 23.67 3.96
C LEU A 485 17.49 22.37 4.76
N PHE A 486 16.98 22.40 6.00
CA PHE A 486 16.85 21.23 6.86
C PHE A 486 15.90 20.17 6.27
N VAL A 487 14.74 20.58 5.75
CA VAL A 487 13.78 19.67 5.13
C VAL A 487 14.35 19.06 3.84
N ILE A 488 15.04 19.85 3.02
CA ILE A 488 15.75 19.33 1.83
C ILE A 488 16.81 18.31 2.24
N LEU A 489 17.61 18.62 3.26
CA LEU A 489 18.66 17.74 3.75
C LEU A 489 18.10 16.40 4.24
N ILE A 490 16.99 16.42 4.99
CA ILE A 490 16.30 15.19 5.43
C ILE A 490 15.81 14.37 4.24
N SER A 491 15.19 15.01 3.25
CA SER A 491 14.72 14.32 2.05
C SER A 491 15.88 13.68 1.28
N LEU A 492 17.01 14.38 1.15
CA LEU A 492 18.21 13.91 0.46
C LEU A 492 18.89 12.74 1.20
N ILE A 493 19.06 12.84 2.52
CA ILE A 493 19.61 11.75 3.34
C ILE A 493 18.74 10.49 3.19
N ASN A 494 17.42 10.63 3.28
CA ASN A 494 16.51 9.51 3.12
C ASN A 494 16.57 8.91 1.71
N SER A 495 16.71 9.74 0.68
CA SER A 495 16.90 9.28 -0.71
C SER A 495 18.18 8.45 -0.87
N ILE A 496 19.29 8.89 -0.28
CA ILE A 496 20.56 8.15 -0.27
C ILE A 496 20.39 6.82 0.49
N LEU A 497 19.73 6.82 1.64
CA LEU A 497 19.46 5.61 2.41
C LEU A 497 18.62 4.60 1.64
N ILE A 498 17.62 5.04 0.87
CA ILE A 498 16.83 4.15 0.00
C ILE A 498 17.73 3.44 -1.01
N ILE A 499 18.58 4.19 -1.71
CA ILE A 499 19.50 3.63 -2.72
C ILE A 499 20.45 2.63 -2.07
N TRP A 500 21.06 3.00 -0.94
CA TRP A 500 21.99 2.13 -0.22
C TRP A 500 21.31 0.85 0.30
N LYS A 501 20.13 0.97 0.91
CA LYS A 501 19.37 -0.20 1.40
C LYS A 501 18.95 -1.11 0.25
N LYS A 502 18.50 -0.55 -0.88
CA LYS A 502 18.13 -1.32 -2.09
C LYS A 502 19.33 -2.07 -2.65
N GLY A 503 20.49 -1.41 -2.79
CA GLY A 503 21.74 -2.05 -3.24
C GLY A 503 22.20 -3.14 -2.27
N SER A 504 22.15 -2.88 -0.97
CA SER A 504 22.51 -3.87 0.06
C SER A 504 21.58 -5.08 0.05
N ASN A 505 20.29 -4.90 -0.18
CA ASN A 505 19.34 -6.02 -0.29
C ASN A 505 19.54 -6.82 -1.57
N HIS A 506 19.88 -6.15 -2.68
CA HIS A 506 20.18 -6.81 -3.95
C HIS A 506 21.42 -7.72 -3.81
N LEU A 507 22.53 -7.18 -3.28
CA LEU A 507 23.74 -7.97 -3.01
C LEU A 507 23.49 -9.12 -2.03
N ARG A 508 22.62 -8.91 -1.04
CA ARG A 508 22.19 -9.97 -0.11
C ARG A 508 21.51 -11.11 -0.87
N LEU A 509 20.57 -10.77 -1.74
CA LEU A 509 19.80 -11.73 -2.52
C LEU A 509 20.68 -12.50 -3.51
N GLU A 510 21.61 -11.84 -4.19
CA GLU A 510 22.57 -12.51 -5.07
C GLU A 510 23.40 -13.55 -4.33
N LYS A 511 23.87 -13.22 -3.13
CA LYS A 511 24.63 -14.17 -2.29
C LYS A 511 23.80 -15.37 -1.86
N ILE A 512 22.54 -15.15 -1.48
CA ILE A 512 21.59 -16.23 -1.12
C ILE A 512 21.37 -17.15 -2.33
N ILE A 513 21.05 -16.58 -3.48
CA ILE A 513 20.80 -17.35 -4.72
C ILE A 513 22.05 -18.12 -5.14
N SER A 514 23.25 -17.52 -5.06
CA SER A 514 24.51 -18.20 -5.37
C SER A 514 24.74 -19.39 -4.46
N ASN A 515 24.56 -19.21 -3.14
CA ASN A 515 24.73 -20.28 -2.16
C ASN A 515 23.79 -21.46 -2.41
N TYR A 516 22.53 -21.19 -2.77
CA TYR A 516 21.60 -22.26 -3.14
C TYR A 516 22.00 -22.96 -4.44
N LYS A 517 22.43 -22.23 -5.47
CA LYS A 517 22.95 -22.86 -6.69
C LYS A 517 24.12 -23.81 -6.38
N ASP A 518 25.04 -23.39 -5.52
CA ASP A 518 26.19 -24.22 -5.14
C ASP A 518 25.76 -25.49 -4.38
N LYS A 519 24.81 -25.38 -3.43
CA LYS A 519 24.24 -26.55 -2.73
C LYS A 519 23.57 -27.53 -3.71
N PHE A 520 22.70 -27.04 -4.59
CA PHE A 520 21.99 -27.89 -5.55
C PHE A 520 22.92 -28.56 -6.57
N ILE A 521 24.01 -27.90 -7.00
CA ILE A 521 24.99 -28.51 -7.92
C ILE A 521 25.75 -29.65 -7.23
N GLN A 522 26.05 -29.52 -5.93
CA GLN A 522 26.75 -30.56 -5.17
C GLN A 522 25.90 -31.80 -4.94
N ASP A 523 24.58 -31.67 -4.77
CA ASP A 523 23.69 -32.84 -4.58
C ASP A 523 23.35 -33.58 -5.88
N THR A 524 23.56 -32.95 -7.05
CA THR A 524 23.33 -33.57 -8.37
C THR A 524 24.56 -34.30 -8.96
N ASN A 525 25.73 -34.19 -8.33
CA ASN A 525 26.96 -34.88 -8.72
C ASN A 525 27.31 -35.96 -7.69
#